data_AF-A0A6L4YJJ3-F1
#
_entry.id   AF-A0A6L4YJJ3-F1
#
_cell.length_a   1.000
_cell.length_b   1.000
_cell.length_c   1.000
_cell.angle_alpha   90.00
_cell.angle_beta   90.00
_cell.angle_gamma   90.00
#
_symmetry.space_group_name_H-M   'P 1'
#
loop_
_entity.id
_entity.type
_entity.pdbx_description
1 polymer ?
#
loop_
_entity_poly.entity_id
_entity_poly.type
_entity_poly.pdbx_seq_one_letter_code
_entity_poly.pdbx_strand_id
1 'polypeptide(L)'
;MKFPLAIRSRLQLMAPGEDWPDDDLEDDSVDAITAEADLMVQSLVEDEVLLALPIAPRHEECESPLASASGHGASPFAALADLKKH
;
A
#
# COMPACT_ATOMS: atom_id res chain seq x y z
N MET A 1 8.66 6.68 -18.00
CA MET A 1 7.23 6.95 -17.77
C MET A 1 7.07 8.14 -16.83
N LYS A 2 6.08 9.01 -17.06
CA LYS A 2 5.73 10.10 -16.13
C LYS A 2 4.57 9.63 -15.25
N PHE A 3 4.69 9.79 -13.94
CA PHE A 3 3.62 9.47 -12.99
C PHE A 3 2.95 10.79 -12.56
N PRO A 4 1.76 11.14 -13.10
CA PRO A 4 1.07 12.35 -12.69
C PRO A 4 0.60 12.20 -11.25
N LEU A 5 1.05 13.11 -10.38
CA LEU A 5 0.68 13.13 -8.97
C LEU A 5 -0.64 13.88 -8.79
N ALA A 6 -1.72 13.18 -8.45
CA ALA A 6 -3.03 13.75 -8.20
C ALA A 6 -3.65 13.08 -6.97
N ILE A 7 -3.25 13.54 -5.78
CA ILE A 7 -3.64 12.98 -4.49
C ILE A 7 -4.35 14.05 -3.68
N ARG A 8 -5.37 13.65 -2.93
CA ARG A 8 -6.06 14.48 -1.96
C ARG A 8 -6.24 13.66 -0.70
N SER A 9 -5.58 14.07 0.38
CA SER A 9 -5.73 13.51 1.71
C SER A 9 -6.51 14.50 2.59
N ARG A 10 -7.28 13.99 3.55
CA ARG A 10 -8.00 14.78 4.55
C ARG A 10 -7.70 14.17 5.91
N LEU A 11 -7.12 14.98 6.79
CA LEU A 11 -6.70 14.55 8.11
C LEU A 11 -7.59 15.19 9.18
N GLN A 12 -8.02 14.39 10.16
CA GLN A 12 -8.70 14.84 11.36
C GLN A 12 -7.69 14.96 12.50
N LEU A 13 -7.52 16.17 13.04
CA LEU A 13 -6.59 16.43 14.13
C LEU A 13 -7.24 16.11 15.48
N MET A 14 -6.62 15.20 16.24
CA MET A 14 -7.06 14.77 17.56
C MET A 14 -6.15 15.34 18.64
N ALA A 15 -6.71 15.76 19.76
CA ALA A 15 -5.91 16.24 20.87
C ALA A 15 -5.06 15.08 21.47
N PRO A 16 -3.87 15.37 22.03
CA PRO A 16 -3.08 14.34 22.69
C PRO A 16 -3.86 13.65 23.82
N GLY A 17 -4.01 12.32 23.73
CA GLY A 17 -4.74 11.52 24.70
C GLY A 17 -6.26 11.56 24.56
N GLU A 18 -6.79 12.21 23.52
CA GLU A 18 -8.17 12.04 23.09
C GLU A 18 -8.39 10.63 22.56
N ASP A 19 -9.54 10.04 22.88
CA ASP A 19 -9.92 8.76 22.30
C ASP A 19 -10.11 8.92 20.79
N TRP A 20 -9.60 7.95 20.02
CA TRP A 20 -9.83 7.93 18.59
C TRP A 20 -11.33 7.84 18.29
N PRO A 21 -11.82 8.50 17.23
CA PRO A 21 -13.23 8.47 16.89
C PRO A 21 -13.66 7.03 16.68
N ASP A 22 -14.63 6.60 17.48
CA ASP A 22 -15.20 5.23 17.51
C ASP A 22 -16.36 5.08 16.52
N ASP A 23 -16.53 6.02 15.58
CA ASP A 23 -17.61 6.04 14.57
C ASP A 23 -17.43 4.88 13.56
N ASP A 24 -17.66 3.64 14.01
CA ASP A 24 -17.93 2.43 13.25
C ASP A 24 -17.08 2.19 11.97
N LEU A 25 -15.84 2.70 11.82
CA LEU A 25 -15.05 2.57 10.59
C LEU A 25 -15.81 2.95 9.29
N GLU A 26 -16.91 3.71 9.39
CA GLU A 26 -17.84 3.94 8.26
C GLU A 26 -17.42 5.14 7.40
N ASP A 27 -16.73 6.13 7.99
CA ASP A 27 -16.18 7.27 7.24
C ASP A 27 -14.70 7.04 6.91
N ASP A 28 -14.45 6.34 5.78
CA ASP A 28 -13.12 6.14 5.21
C ASP A 28 -12.58 7.36 4.44
N SER A 29 -13.26 8.51 4.54
CA SER A 29 -12.86 9.74 3.84
C SER A 29 -11.86 10.61 4.61
N VAL A 30 -11.59 10.27 5.88
CA VAL A 30 -10.66 10.98 6.76
C VAL A 30 -9.76 10.04 7.55
N ASP A 31 -8.49 10.41 7.66
CA ASP A 31 -7.54 9.74 8.55
C ASP A 31 -7.32 10.59 9.81
N ALA A 32 -7.51 10.01 10.98
CA ALA A 32 -7.27 10.70 12.23
C ALA A 32 -5.77 10.68 12.58
N ILE A 33 -5.23 11.82 13.02
CA ILE A 33 -3.84 11.96 13.51
C ILE A 33 -3.80 12.77 14.82
N THR A 34 -2.79 12.52 15.65
CA THR A 34 -2.56 13.34 16.85
C THR A 34 -2.00 14.70 16.49
N ALA A 35 -2.58 15.76 17.06
CA ALA A 35 -2.11 17.13 16.96
C ALA A 35 -0.92 17.36 17.92
N GLU A 36 0.27 16.95 17.49
CA GLU A 36 1.55 17.29 18.14
C GLU A 36 1.83 18.79 18.01
N ALA A 37 2.45 19.40 19.03
CA ALA A 37 2.77 20.83 19.00
C ALA A 37 3.81 21.21 17.93
N ASP A 38 4.68 20.26 17.59
CA ASP A 38 5.75 20.35 16.59
C ASP A 38 5.43 19.55 15.32
N LEU A 39 4.13 19.33 15.02
CA LEU A 39 3.70 18.62 13.84
C LEU A 39 4.30 19.20 12.55
N MET A 40 5.14 18.41 11.89
CA MET A 40 5.85 18.80 10.67
C MET A 40 4.99 18.55 9.43
N VAL A 41 4.30 19.58 8.95
CA VAL A 41 3.45 19.51 7.74
C VAL A 41 4.23 19.03 6.52
N GLN A 42 5.52 19.36 6.42
CA GLN A 42 6.38 18.88 5.33
C GLN A 42 6.48 17.34 5.32
N SER A 43 6.63 16.72 6.48
CA SER A 43 6.71 15.26 6.60
C SER A 43 5.39 14.60 6.21
N LEU A 44 4.25 15.17 6.60
CA LEU A 44 2.93 14.68 6.16
C LEU A 44 2.79 14.71 4.63
N VAL A 45 3.22 15.81 3.99
CA VAL A 45 3.19 15.89 2.52
C VAL A 45 4.10 14.85 1.87
N GLU A 46 5.29 14.62 2.44
CA GLU A 46 6.22 13.58 1.96
C GLU A 46 5.58 12.18 2.06
N ASP A 47 4.98 11.87 3.20
CA ASP A 47 4.32 10.58 3.43
C ASP A 47 3.19 10.34 2.42
N GLU A 48 2.33 11.34 2.18
CA GLU A 48 1.26 11.22 1.16
C GLU A 48 1.80 11.00 -0.25
N VAL A 49 2.90 11.68 -0.60
CA VAL A 49 3.59 11.47 -1.88
C VAL A 49 4.12 10.04 -1.95
N LEU A 50 4.80 9.55 -0.90
CA LEU A 50 5.38 8.22 -0.85
C LEU A 50 4.31 7.12 -0.92
N LEU A 51 3.21 7.26 -0.20
CA LEU A 51 2.10 6.31 -0.17
C LEU A 51 1.39 6.19 -1.53
N ALA A 52 1.37 7.26 -2.31
CA ALA A 52 0.79 7.25 -3.64
C ALA A 52 1.73 6.71 -4.73
N LEU A 53 3.02 6.52 -4.44
CA LEU A 53 3.94 5.93 -5.40
C LEU A 53 3.64 4.43 -5.59
N PRO A 54 3.85 3.90 -6.81
CA PRO A 54 3.82 2.46 -7.00
C PRO A 54 4.83 1.75 -6.09
N ILE A 55 4.46 0.58 -5.56
CA ILE A 55 5.34 -0.30 -4.75
C ILE A 55 6.70 -0.55 -5.42
N ALA A 56 6.73 -0.60 -6.75
CA ALA A 56 7.96 -0.72 -7.52
C ALA A 56 7.88 0.06 -8.84
N PRO A 57 9.02 0.62 -9.32
CA PRO A 57 9.10 1.20 -10.64
C PRO A 57 8.84 0.12 -11.70
N ARG A 58 7.95 0.42 -12.65
CA ARG A 58 7.64 -0.47 -13.79
C ARG A 58 8.29 0.09 -15.05
N HIS A 59 8.85 -0.80 -15.87
CA HIS A 59 9.23 -0.49 -17.25
C HIS A 59 7.98 -0.43 -18.14
N GLU A 60 8.09 0.13 -19.35
CA GLU A 60 6.92 0.32 -20.24
C GLU A 60 6.24 -1.00 -20.59
N GLU A 61 7.02 -2.04 -20.87
CA GLU A 61 6.54 -3.40 -21.13
C GLU A 61 6.71 -4.28 -19.89
N CYS A 62 5.88 -4.09 -18.87
CA CYS A 62 5.96 -4.81 -17.59
C CYS A 62 4.86 -5.89 -17.46
N GLU A 63 4.90 -6.87 -18.36
CA GLU A 63 4.06 -8.07 -18.25
C GLU A 63 4.58 -8.99 -17.15
N SER A 64 3.67 -9.47 -16.30
CA SER A 64 4.03 -10.43 -15.25
C SER A 64 4.35 -11.78 -15.89
N PRO A 65 5.52 -12.39 -15.61
CA PRO A 65 5.85 -13.74 -16.09
C PRO A 65 4.81 -14.79 -15.67
N LEU A 66 4.06 -14.53 -14.59
CA LEU A 66 2.99 -15.40 -14.09
C LEU A 66 1.77 -15.42 -15.03
N ALA A 67 1.47 -14.34 -15.75
CA ALA A 67 0.36 -14.32 -16.71
C ALA A 67 0.65 -15.27 -17.89
N SER A 68 1.91 -15.36 -18.30
CA SER A 68 2.40 -16.26 -19.35
C SER A 68 2.58 -17.72 -18.88
N ALA A 69 2.57 -17.97 -17.57
CA ALA A 69 2.74 -19.30 -16.96
C ALA A 69 1.44 -20.13 -16.89
N SER A 70 0.36 -19.68 -17.53
CA SER A 70 -0.86 -20.48 -17.73
C SER A 70 -0.72 -21.57 -18.82
N GLY A 71 0.47 -21.67 -19.43
CA GLY A 71 0.90 -22.86 -20.16
C GLY A 71 1.02 -24.07 -19.21
N HIS A 72 0.28 -25.14 -19.50
CA HIS A 72 0.11 -26.35 -18.70
C HIS A 72 1.39 -27.23 -18.60
N GLY A 73 2.56 -26.63 -18.33
CA GLY A 73 3.78 -27.35 -18.02
C GLY A 73 3.74 -27.93 -16.60
N ALA A 74 4.43 -29.07 -16.40
CA ALA A 74 4.62 -29.62 -15.06
C ALA A 74 5.21 -28.54 -14.15
N SER A 75 4.62 -28.35 -12.97
CA SER A 75 5.11 -27.40 -11.97
C SER A 75 6.61 -27.57 -11.77
N PRO A 76 7.41 -26.50 -11.68
CA PRO A 76 8.85 -26.59 -11.37
C PRO A 76 9.10 -27.27 -10.01
N PHE A 77 8.06 -27.39 -9.19
CA PHE A 77 8.07 -28.09 -7.90
C PHE A 77 7.48 -29.51 -7.98
N ALA A 78 7.23 -30.07 -9.16
CA ALA A 78 6.64 -31.40 -9.32
C ALA A 78 7.44 -32.50 -8.60
N ALA A 79 8.77 -32.38 -8.55
CA ALA A 79 9.65 -33.30 -7.82
C ALA A 79 9.44 -33.28 -6.29
N LEU A 80 8.80 -32.25 -5.73
CA LEU A 80 8.49 -32.17 -4.30
C LEU A 80 7.34 -33.09 -3.88
N ALA A 81 6.52 -33.58 -4.81
CA ALA A 81 5.44 -34.51 -4.50
C ALA A 81 5.97 -35.84 -3.92
N ASP A 82 7.16 -36.26 -4.35
CA ASP A 82 7.79 -37.51 -3.91
C ASP A 82 8.32 -37.43 -2.47
N LEU A 83 8.52 -36.22 -1.94
CA LEU A 83 8.99 -35.97 -0.57
C LEU A 83 7.87 -36.02 0.48
N LYS A 84 6.60 -36.20 0.09
CA LYS A 84 5.44 -36.22 1.01
C LYS A 84 5.21 -37.58 1.69
N LYS A 85 6.09 -38.58 1.48
CA LYS A 85 5.90 -39.97 1.94
C LYS A 85 6.76 -40.39 3.14
N HIS A 86 7.34 -39.45 3.88
CA HIS A 86 8.09 -39.73 5.12
C HIS A 86 7.59 -38.89 6.29
#